data_AF-W1XTD1-F1
#
_entry.id   AF-W1XTD1-F1
#
_cell.length_a   1.000
_cell.length_b   1.000
_cell.length_c   1.000
_cell.angle_alpha   90.00
_cell.angle_beta   90.00
_cell.angle_gamma   90.00
#
_symmetry.space_group_name_H-M   'P 1'
#
loop_
_entity.id
_entity.type
_entity.pdbx_description
1 polymer ?
#
loop_
_entity_poly.entity_id
_entity_poly.type
_entity_poly.pdbx_seq_one_letter_code
_entity_poly.pdbx_strand_id
1 'polypeptide(L)'
;VTMGVYAVGTFSGAHLNPAVTVALAMDGGFSWAQVPGYIVCQMLGGIVGGVFVWLMYLPHWKVTEDPAVKLGVFSTAPAIKNYFANFLSE
;
A
#
# COMPACT_ATOMS: atom_id res chain seq x y z
N VAL A 1 -9.06 -4.30 -1.90
CA VAL A 1 -8.16 -5.45 -2.15
C VAL A 1 -8.82 -6.52 -3.01
N THR A 2 -10.03 -7.01 -2.69
CA THR A 2 -10.73 -8.08 -3.44
C THR A 2 -10.77 -7.89 -4.96
N MET A 3 -11.13 -6.71 -5.45
CA MET A 3 -11.14 -6.42 -6.89
C MET A 3 -9.74 -6.54 -7.53
N GLY A 4 -8.70 -6.11 -6.81
CA GLY A 4 -7.32 -6.25 -7.27
C GLY A 4 -6.90 -7.72 -7.39
N VAL A 5 -7.30 -8.55 -6.42
CA VAL A 5 -7.04 -9.99 -6.46
C VAL A 5 -7.68 -10.64 -7.69
N TYR A 6 -8.95 -10.34 -7.97
CA TYR A 6 -9.61 -10.84 -9.18
C TYR A 6 -8.96 -10.33 -10.47
N ALA A 7 -8.49 -9.08 -10.49
CA ALA A 7 -7.90 -8.48 -11.68
C ALA A 7 -6.54 -9.08 -12.05
N VAL A 8 -5.69 -9.41 -11.06
CA VAL A 8 -4.30 -9.84 -11.33
C VAL A 8 -3.92 -11.22 -10.80
N GLY A 9 -4.83 -11.92 -10.12
CA GLY A 9 -4.56 -13.19 -9.44
C GLY A 9 -3.94 -14.27 -10.34
N THR A 10 -4.46 -14.44 -11.56
CA THR A 10 -3.95 -15.44 -12.52
C THR A 10 -2.58 -15.11 -13.10
N PHE A 11 -2.16 -13.84 -13.03
CA PHE A 11 -0.91 -13.38 -13.63
C PHE A 11 0.23 -13.35 -12.62
N SER A 12 -0.06 -12.86 -11.41
CA SER A 12 0.97 -12.54 -10.44
C SER A 12 0.85 -13.33 -9.14
N GLY A 13 -0.28 -14.01 -8.89
CA GLY A 13 -0.62 -14.54 -7.56
C GLY A 13 -1.17 -13.45 -6.62
N ALA A 14 -1.31 -12.21 -7.11
CA ALA A 14 -1.93 -11.09 -6.42
C ALA A 14 -1.44 -10.85 -4.98
N HIS A 15 -0.11 -10.84 -4.75
CA HIS A 15 0.39 -10.56 -3.40
C HIS A 15 -0.08 -9.19 -2.91
N LEU A 16 -0.03 -8.18 -3.80
CA LEU A 16 -0.51 -6.79 -3.59
C LEU A 16 -0.07 -6.13 -2.27
N ASN A 17 0.98 -6.69 -1.65
CA ASN A 17 1.48 -6.34 -0.35
C ASN A 17 2.93 -6.86 -0.24
N PRO A 18 3.92 -5.99 0.08
CA PRO A 18 5.30 -6.41 0.31
C PRO A 18 5.45 -7.45 1.42
N ALA A 19 4.69 -7.35 2.52
CA ALA A 19 4.74 -8.30 3.63
C ALA A 19 4.28 -9.70 3.20
N VAL A 20 3.21 -9.79 2.40
CA VAL A 20 2.75 -11.07 1.82
C VAL A 20 3.80 -11.64 0.87
N THR A 21 4.44 -10.79 0.06
CA THR A 21 5.50 -11.20 -0.87
C THR A 21 6.70 -11.81 -0.12
N VAL A 22 7.11 -11.18 0.98
CA VAL A 22 8.20 -11.69 1.83
C VAL A 22 7.78 -12.97 2.54
N ALA A 23 6.57 -13.03 3.11
CA ALA A 23 6.07 -14.22 3.80
C ALA A 23 6.02 -15.45 2.88
N LEU A 24 5.54 -15.28 1.64
CA LEU A 24 5.53 -16.37 0.64
C LEU A 24 6.94 -16.79 0.22
N ALA A 25 7.90 -15.87 0.17
CA ALA A 25 9.29 -16.22 -0.10
C ALA A 25 9.94 -16.97 1.08
N MET A 26 9.59 -16.62 2.32
CA MET A 26 10.04 -17.31 3.53
C MET A 26 9.49 -18.75 3.61
N ASP A 27 8.24 -18.96 3.19
CA ASP A 27 7.59 -20.27 3.17
C ASP A 27 8.00 -21.14 1.94
N GLY A 28 8.82 -20.60 1.05
CA GLY A 28 9.27 -21.29 -0.18
C GLY A 28 8.27 -21.28 -1.33
N GLY A 29 7.11 -20.62 -1.16
CA GLY A 29 6.08 -20.44 -2.18
C GLY A 29 6.41 -19.37 -3.23
N PHE A 30 7.48 -18.60 -3.06
CA PHE A 30 7.90 -17.56 -3.99
C PHE A 30 9.42 -17.38 -4.07
N SER A 31 9.95 -17.05 -5.25
CA SER A 31 11.39 -16.91 -5.46
C SER A 31 11.93 -15.62 -4.85
N TRP A 32 12.95 -15.73 -3.97
CA TRP A 32 13.66 -14.58 -3.39
C TRP A 32 14.25 -13.63 -4.42
N ALA A 33 14.68 -14.15 -5.58
CA ALA A 33 15.22 -13.32 -6.67
C ALA A 33 14.18 -12.37 -7.26
N GLN A 34 12.89 -12.71 -7.17
CA GLN A 34 11.80 -11.90 -7.70
C GLN A 34 11.28 -10.87 -6.68
N VAL A 35 11.52 -11.07 -5.38
CA VAL A 35 10.98 -10.23 -4.29
C VAL A 35 11.27 -8.74 -4.49
N PRO A 36 12.51 -8.28 -4.78
CA PRO A 36 12.78 -6.85 -4.92
C PRO A 36 11.98 -6.20 -6.06
N GLY A 37 11.95 -6.84 -7.24
CA GLY A 37 11.19 -6.35 -8.38
C GLY A 37 9.69 -6.34 -8.11
N TYR A 38 9.19 -7.36 -7.42
CA TYR A 38 7.78 -7.48 -7.08
C TYR A 38 7.33 -6.37 -6.11
N ILE A 39 8.13 -6.06 -5.10
CA ILE A 39 7.89 -4.95 -4.16
C ILE A 39 7.96 -3.61 -4.90
N VAL A 40 8.96 -3.39 -5.74
CA VAL A 40 9.07 -2.14 -6.53
C VAL A 40 7.82 -1.92 -7.38
N CYS A 41 7.34 -2.95 -8.08
CA CYS A 41 6.11 -2.84 -8.87
C CYS A 41 4.87 -2.54 -8.01
N GLN A 42 4.74 -3.16 -6.84
CA GLN A 42 3.65 -2.86 -5.90
C GLN A 42 3.70 -1.40 -5.42
N MET A 43 4.88 -0.90 -5.06
CA MET A 43 5.06 0.48 -4.59
C MET A 43 4.76 1.48 -5.70
N LEU A 44 5.25 1.24 -6.93
CA LEU A 44 4.95 2.09 -8.08
C LEU A 44 3.46 2.09 -8.40
N GLY A 45 2.80 0.93 -8.38
CA GLY A 45 1.35 0.83 -8.55
C GLY A 45 0.57 1.62 -7.49
N GLY A 46 0.98 1.52 -6.21
CA GLY A 46 0.40 2.30 -5.12
C GLY A 46 0.58 3.80 -5.30
N ILE A 47 1.78 4.25 -5.71
CA ILE A 47 2.07 5.66 -6.00
C ILE A 47 1.20 6.18 -7.15
N VAL A 48 1.13 5.45 -8.27
CA VAL A 48 0.29 5.83 -9.43
C VAL A 48 -1.18 5.90 -9.05
N GLY A 49 -1.68 4.92 -8.28
CA GLY A 49 -3.04 4.96 -7.74
C GLY A 49 -3.28 6.18 -6.84
N GLY A 50 -2.33 6.50 -5.96
CA GLY A 50 -2.37 7.71 -5.13
C GLY A 50 -2.40 8.99 -5.96
N VAL A 51 -1.60 9.09 -7.02
CA VAL A 51 -1.64 10.23 -7.95
C VAL A 51 -2.99 10.35 -8.64
N PHE A 52 -3.62 9.25 -9.05
CA PHE A 52 -4.97 9.31 -9.63
C PHE A 52 -6.01 9.80 -8.63
N VAL A 53 -5.97 9.35 -7.37
CA VAL A 53 -6.84 9.89 -6.32
C VAL A 53 -6.56 11.38 -6.11
N TRP A 54 -5.29 11.78 -6.07
CA TRP A 54 -4.90 13.19 -5.95
C TRP A 54 -5.48 14.05 -7.08
N LEU A 55 -5.38 13.59 -8.33
CA LEU A 55 -5.95 14.28 -9.48
C LEU A 55 -7.48 14.34 -9.45
N MET A 56 -8.13 13.24 -9.09
CA MET A 56 -9.60 13.12 -9.04
C MET A 56 -10.23 14.12 -8.06
N TYR A 57 -9.54 14.42 -6.95
CA TYR A 57 -10.05 15.27 -5.88
C TYR A 57 -9.41 16.66 -5.84
N LEU A 58 -8.80 17.15 -6.93
CA LEU A 58 -8.12 18.46 -7.01
C LEU A 58 -8.86 19.64 -6.33
N PRO A 59 -10.18 19.82 -6.50
CA PRO A 59 -10.90 20.92 -5.84
C PRO A 59 -10.93 20.80 -4.30
N HIS A 60 -10.99 19.58 -3.77
CA HIS A 60 -11.10 19.31 -2.34
C HIS A 60 -9.83 19.75 -1.59
N TRP A 61 -8.67 19.67 -2.23
CA TRP A 61 -7.40 20.07 -1.60
C TRP A 61 -7.32 21.56 -1.26
N LYS A 62 -8.11 22.40 -1.94
CA LYS A 62 -8.16 23.85 -1.68
C LYS A 62 -9.03 24.21 -0.49
N VAL A 63 -10.12 23.46 -0.26
CA VAL A 63 -11.09 23.74 0.81
C VAL A 63 -10.74 23.04 2.12
N THR A 64 -10.03 21.91 2.05
CA THR A 64 -9.52 21.24 3.25
C THR A 64 -8.28 21.98 3.74
N GLU A 65 -8.33 22.53 4.95
CA GLU A 65 -7.18 23.22 5.54
C GLU A 65 -6.23 22.25 6.26
N ASP A 66 -6.78 21.27 6.98
CA ASP A 66 -6.01 20.34 7.81
C ASP A 66 -5.10 19.41 6.98
N PRO A 67 -3.75 19.52 7.11
CA PRO A 67 -2.81 18.66 6.42
C PRO A 67 -2.89 17.19 6.85
N ALA A 68 -3.26 16.91 8.10
CA ALA A 68 -3.38 15.54 8.61
C ALA A 68 -4.55 14.81 7.96
N VAL A 69 -5.66 15.51 7.72
CA VAL A 69 -6.81 14.97 6.97
C VAL A 69 -6.42 14.68 5.53
N LYS A 70 -5.65 15.55 4.87
CA LYS A 70 -5.14 15.28 3.51
C LYS A 70 -4.23 14.06 3.47
N LEU A 71 -3.30 13.94 4.43
CA LEU A 71 -2.39 12.81 4.52
C LEU A 71 -3.13 11.49 4.80
N GLY A 72 -4.19 11.54 5.62
CA GLY A 72 -5.02 10.37 5.97
C GLY A 72 -5.70 9.70 4.79
N VAL A 73 -5.84 10.38 3.64
CA VAL A 73 -6.35 9.78 2.40
C VAL A 73 -5.35 8.80 1.78
N PHE A 74 -4.04 9.02 2.01
CA PHE A 74 -2.96 8.29 1.33
C PHE A 74 -2.19 7.33 2.23
N SER A 75 -2.21 7.55 3.55
CA SER A 75 -1.46 6.75 4.51
C SER A 75 -2.15 6.69 5.87
N THR A 76 -1.87 5.63 6.62
CA THR A 76 -2.29 5.51 8.01
C THR A 76 -1.33 6.24 8.93
N ALA A 77 -1.85 6.85 9.99
CA ALA A 77 -1.06 7.43 11.07
C ALA A 77 -1.76 7.16 12.40
N PRO A 78 -1.00 6.88 13.47
CA PRO A 78 -1.59 6.58 14.77
C PRO A 78 -2.18 7.85 15.38
N ALA A 79 -3.33 7.72 16.04
CA ALA A 79 -3.96 8.84 16.76
C ALA A 79 -3.10 9.33 17.94
N ILE A 80 -2.38 8.41 18.58
CA ILE A 80 -1.40 8.68 19.64
C ILE A 80 -0.05 8.09 19.24
N LYS A 81 1.01 8.90 19.26
CA LYS A 81 2.35 8.44 18.90
C LYS A 81 2.99 7.68 20.07
N ASN A 82 2.85 6.36 20.07
CA ASN A 82 3.58 5.45 20.94
C ASN A 82 4.19 4.32 20.09
N TYR A 83 5.49 4.39 19.82
CA TYR A 83 6.13 3.46 18.87
C TYR A 83 6.00 1.99 19.25
N PHE A 84 6.07 1.67 20.54
CA PHE A 84 5.98 0.28 21.01
C PHE A 84 4.56 -0.27 20.86
N ALA A 85 3.56 0.46 21.37
CA ALA A 85 2.17 0.04 21.26
C ALA A 85 1.71 -0.03 19.79
N ASN A 86 2.11 0.96 18.99
CA ASN A 86 1.77 1.02 17.56
C ASN A 86 2.41 -0.14 16.79
N PHE A 87 3.66 -0.50 17.07
CA PHE A 87 4.29 -1.64 16.41
C PHE A 87 3.59 -2.97 16.71
N LEU A 88 3.08 -3.16 17.94
CA LEU A 88 2.37 -4.37 18.31
C LEU A 88 0.95 -4.48 17.72
N SER A 89 0.35 -3.36 17.30
CA SER A 89 -1.04 -3.32 16.84
C SER A 89 -1.22 -3.41 15.33
N GLU A 90 -0.18 -3.12 14.56
CA GLU A 90 -0.19 -3.17 13.07
C GLU A 90 -0.01 -4.61 12.56
#